data_AF-A0A2M8TZX8-F1
#
_entry.id   AF-A0A2M8TZX8-F1
#
_cell.length_a   1.000
_cell.length_b   1.000
_cell.length_c   1.000
_cell.angle_alpha   90.00
_cell.angle_beta   90.00
_cell.angle_gamma   90.00
#
_symmetry.space_group_name_H-M   'P 1'
#
loop_
_entity.id
_entity.type
_entity.pdbx_description
1 polymer ?
#
loop_
_entity_poly.entity_id
_entity_poly.type
_entity_poly.pdbx_seq_one_letter_code
_entity_poly.pdbx_strand_id
1 'polypeptide(L)'
;MIVDTRHLILDKAEVLVRTRGYTAFSYADLAADLGITKASVHYHFAAKEDLVLAIFRRCIERSRAALAQMKHDHSDARDRMRVYANSFLFAVESGMMPVCGALAAERMVLPPSSYPLIQDFFQMQIDWLTEVIAEGVTAGVIAPPMPPQQAAMVVFSALEGGTMIAWGMDRTSMVLTAFKAVLDCMQAPVTQAPTKTTSATVGKPKPAGQGGTRKRATSRSAAQAGGPLE
;
A
#
# COMPACT_ATOMS: atom_id res chain seq x y z
N MET A 1 -21.28 20.78 20.61
CA MET A 1 -20.34 19.76 21.13
C MET A 1 -19.29 20.48 21.94
N ILE A 2 -19.20 20.24 23.26
CA ILE A 2 -18.06 20.69 24.05
C ILE A 2 -16.92 19.75 23.65
N VAL A 3 -15.94 20.26 22.91
CA VAL A 3 -14.77 19.46 22.55
C VAL A 3 -13.95 19.25 23.81
N ASP A 4 -13.70 17.99 24.16
CA ASP A 4 -12.89 17.63 25.33
C ASP A 4 -11.44 18.13 25.13
N THR A 5 -10.96 18.99 26.04
CA THR A 5 -9.60 19.53 26.04
C THR A 5 -8.55 18.42 25.95
N ARG A 6 -8.81 17.27 26.58
CA ARG A 6 -7.92 16.11 26.49
C ARG A 6 -7.78 15.60 25.06
N HIS A 7 -8.88 15.56 24.30
CA HIS A 7 -8.87 15.13 22.89
C HIS A 7 -8.15 16.15 22.01
N LEU A 8 -8.36 17.45 22.22
CA LEU A 8 -7.64 18.51 21.50
C LEU A 8 -6.12 18.41 21.71
N ILE A 9 -5.69 18.15 22.94
CA ILE A 9 -4.28 17.93 23.29
C ILE A 9 -3.73 16.72 22.52
N LEU A 10 -4.47 15.60 22.50
CA LEU A 10 -4.04 14.39 21.78
C LEU A 10 -3.96 14.60 20.27
N ASP A 11 -4.97 15.23 19.67
CA ASP A 11 -5.00 15.52 18.22
C ASP A 11 -3.82 16.36 17.80
N LYS A 12 -3.56 17.45 18.53
CA LYS A 12 -2.45 18.33 18.20
C LYS A 12 -1.09 17.68 18.44
N ALA A 13 -0.94 16.97 19.56
CA ALA A 13 0.31 16.29 19.87
C ALA A 13 0.62 15.16 18.87
N GLU A 14 -0.39 14.42 18.41
CA GLU A 14 -0.20 13.41 17.37
C GLU A 14 0.31 14.01 16.06
N VAL A 15 -0.28 15.13 15.62
CA VAL A 15 0.20 15.84 14.42
C VAL A 15 1.66 16.26 14.60
N LEU A 16 2.03 16.83 15.75
CA LEU A 16 3.41 17.23 16.01
C LEU A 16 4.38 16.04 16.00
N VAL A 17 4.02 14.92 16.63
CA VAL A 17 4.84 13.70 16.61
C VAL A 17 5.03 13.20 15.18
N ARG A 18 3.99 13.18 14.35
CA ARG A 18 4.05 12.62 12.99
C ARG A 18 4.67 13.55 11.95
N THR A 19 4.82 14.83 12.25
CA THR A 19 5.36 15.83 11.32
C THR A 19 6.77 16.30 11.69
N ARG A 20 7.06 16.41 12.99
CA ARG A 20 8.31 16.98 13.51
C ARG A 20 9.05 16.05 14.46
N GLY A 21 8.36 15.04 14.98
CA GLY A 21 8.94 14.11 15.94
C GLY A 21 8.63 14.43 17.40
N TYR A 22 8.87 13.45 18.26
CA TYR A 22 8.61 13.45 19.69
C TYR A 22 9.39 14.53 20.41
N THR A 23 10.65 14.77 20.04
CA THR A 23 11.49 15.78 20.70
C THR A 23 11.16 17.21 20.28
N ALA A 24 10.40 17.40 19.19
CA ALA A 24 10.20 18.69 18.54
C ALA A 24 9.09 19.57 19.15
N PHE A 25 8.43 19.14 20.22
CA PHE A 25 7.45 19.97 20.93
C PHE A 25 7.58 19.88 22.45
N SER A 26 7.19 20.95 23.12
CA SER A 26 7.02 21.03 24.57
C SER A 26 5.55 21.24 24.94
N TYR A 27 5.23 21.12 26.22
CA TYR A 27 3.89 21.50 26.71
C TYR A 27 3.61 22.99 26.57
N ALA A 28 4.64 23.83 26.55
CA ALA A 28 4.46 25.26 26.30
C ALA A 28 4.04 25.51 24.85
N ASP A 29 4.68 24.83 23.89
CA ASP A 29 4.32 24.93 22.47
C ASP A 29 2.90 24.44 22.24
N LEU A 30 2.55 23.29 22.84
CA LEU A 30 1.21 22.71 22.73
C LEU A 30 0.13 23.60 23.34
N ALA A 31 0.41 24.20 24.50
CA ALA A 31 -0.50 25.13 25.16
C ALA A 31 -0.72 26.40 24.34
N ALA A 32 0.36 26.97 23.80
CA ALA A 32 0.30 28.16 22.95
C ALA A 32 -0.51 27.91 21.67
N ASP A 33 -0.29 26.78 21.01
CA ASP A 33 -1.00 26.40 19.77
C ASP A 33 -2.49 26.17 20.01
N LEU A 34 -2.86 25.59 21.15
CA LEU A 34 -4.25 25.32 21.52
C LEU A 34 -4.96 26.50 22.21
N GLY A 35 -4.26 27.58 22.51
CA GLY A 35 -4.82 28.72 23.24
C GLY A 35 -5.21 28.38 24.69
N ILE A 36 -4.53 27.42 25.32
CA ILE A 36 -4.77 26.98 26.70
C ILE A 36 -3.55 27.27 27.59
N THR A 37 -3.68 27.08 28.90
CA THR A 37 -2.55 27.22 29.81
C THR A 37 -1.71 25.94 29.86
N LYS A 38 -0.40 26.08 30.11
CA LYS A 38 0.48 24.94 30.37
C LYS A 38 -0.02 24.08 31.55
N ALA A 39 -0.62 24.70 32.56
CA ALA A 39 -1.25 24.00 33.68
C ALA A 39 -2.41 23.09 33.23
N SER A 40 -3.21 23.52 32.25
CA SER A 40 -4.27 22.69 31.65
C SER A 40 -3.70 21.45 30.95
N VAL A 41 -2.55 21.56 30.28
CA VAL A 41 -1.89 20.40 29.66
C VAL A 41 -1.42 19.42 30.72
N HIS A 42 -0.74 19.92 31.77
CA HIS A 42 -0.29 19.09 32.90
C HIS A 42 -1.44 18.43 33.66
N TYR A 43 -2.60 19.07 33.75
CA TYR A 43 -3.79 18.48 34.37
C TYR A 43 -4.24 17.21 33.64
N HIS A 44 -4.19 17.19 32.30
CA HIS A 44 -4.58 16.02 31.52
C HIS A 44 -3.46 14.97 31.36
N PHE A 45 -2.20 15.43 31.31
CA PHE A 45 -1.04 14.56 31.11
C PHE A 45 0.10 15.04 32.00
N ALA A 46 0.32 14.37 33.14
CA ALA A 46 1.31 14.78 34.14
C ALA A 46 2.71 14.83 33.54
N ALA A 47 3.10 13.79 32.79
CA ALA A 47 4.36 13.70 32.05
C ALA A 47 4.14 13.61 30.53
N LYS A 48 5.11 14.10 29.76
CA LYS A 48 5.11 13.99 28.29
C LYS A 48 5.11 12.53 27.82
N GLU A 49 5.65 11.64 28.65
CA GLU A 49 5.54 10.19 28.49
C GLU A 49 4.08 9.72 28.52
N ASP A 50 3.26 10.19 29.47
CA ASP A 50 1.84 9.83 29.53
C ASP A 50 1.09 10.26 28.25
N LEU A 51 1.43 11.44 27.75
CA LEU A 51 0.88 11.96 26.49
C LEU A 51 1.24 11.07 25.31
N VAL A 52 2.52 10.70 25.15
CA VAL A 52 2.94 9.89 24.00
C VAL A 52 2.38 8.46 24.07
N LEU A 53 2.32 7.86 25.26
CA LEU A 53 1.69 6.56 25.46
C LEU A 53 0.19 6.60 25.13
N ALA A 54 -0.51 7.68 25.50
CA ALA A 54 -1.91 7.86 25.16
C ALA A 54 -2.14 8.04 23.65
N ILE A 55 -1.27 8.77 22.95
CA ILE A 55 -1.29 8.87 21.48
C ILE A 55 -1.13 7.48 20.86
N PHE A 56 -0.15 6.69 21.32
CA PHE A 56 0.13 5.38 20.72
C PHE A 56 -1.01 4.40 20.93
N ARG A 57 -1.58 4.34 22.13
CA ARG A 57 -2.79 3.54 22.40
C ARG A 57 -3.93 3.95 21.47
N ARG A 58 -4.18 5.24 21.31
CA ARG A 58 -5.21 5.75 20.40
C ARG A 58 -4.93 5.38 18.94
N CYS A 59 -3.68 5.46 18.50
CA CYS A 59 -3.30 5.05 17.15
C CYS A 59 -3.49 3.55 16.93
N ILE A 60 -3.09 2.71 17.89
CA ILE A 60 -3.30 1.25 17.85
C ILE A 60 -4.79 0.95 17.71
N GLU A 61 -5.64 1.52 18.57
CA GLU A 61 -7.08 1.28 18.51
C GLU A 61 -7.71 1.71 17.19
N ARG A 62 -7.34 2.91 16.67
CA ARG A 62 -7.83 3.36 15.36
C ARG A 62 -7.34 2.48 14.21
N SER A 63 -6.09 2.01 14.26
CA SER A 63 -5.55 1.11 13.25
C SER A 63 -6.25 -0.26 13.32
N ARG A 64 -6.47 -0.84 14.50
CA ARG A 64 -7.24 -2.08 14.65
C ARG A 64 -8.64 -1.95 14.05
N ALA A 65 -9.34 -0.86 14.36
CA ALA A 65 -10.66 -0.58 13.82
C ALA A 65 -10.62 -0.43 12.28
N ALA A 66 -9.65 0.30 11.74
CA ALA A 66 -9.49 0.49 10.30
C ALA A 66 -9.20 -0.82 9.57
N LEU A 67 -8.31 -1.67 10.10
CA LEU A 67 -8.01 -2.99 9.53
C LEU A 67 -9.22 -3.93 9.56
N ALA A 68 -9.99 -3.92 10.66
CA ALA A 68 -11.22 -4.69 10.76
C ALA A 68 -12.27 -4.21 9.75
N GLN A 69 -12.41 -2.89 9.59
CA GLN A 69 -13.32 -2.29 8.62
C GLN A 69 -12.92 -2.64 7.18
N MET A 70 -11.62 -2.57 6.84
CA MET A 70 -11.12 -2.96 5.52
C MET A 70 -11.42 -4.43 5.21
N LYS A 71 -11.31 -5.33 6.20
CA LYS A 71 -11.65 -6.74 6.05
C LYS A 71 -13.16 -6.95 5.79
N HIS A 72 -14.01 -6.13 6.42
CA HIS A 72 -15.45 -6.17 6.27
C HIS A 72 -15.93 -5.62 4.93
N ASP A 73 -15.44 -4.44 4.53
CA ASP A 73 -15.96 -3.69 3.38
C ASP A 73 -15.48 -4.22 2.02
N HIS A 74 -14.35 -4.94 2.02
CA HIS A 74 -13.74 -5.44 0.80
C HIS A 74 -13.69 -6.97 0.84
N SER A 75 -14.23 -7.61 -0.20
CA SER A 75 -14.26 -9.08 -0.29
C SER A 75 -12.99 -9.69 -0.88
N ASP A 76 -12.24 -8.91 -1.65
CA ASP A 76 -11.05 -9.38 -2.38
C ASP A 76 -9.74 -9.02 -1.65
N ALA A 77 -8.83 -9.98 -1.52
CA ALA A 77 -7.56 -9.80 -0.82
C ALA A 77 -6.67 -8.73 -1.47
N ARG A 78 -6.69 -8.63 -2.81
CA ARG A 78 -5.91 -7.64 -3.55
C ARG A 78 -6.48 -6.24 -3.34
N ASP A 79 -7.80 -6.09 -3.28
CA ASP A 79 -8.47 -4.84 -2.93
C ASP A 79 -8.16 -4.39 -1.50
N ARG A 80 -8.26 -5.30 -0.51
CA ARG A 80 -7.86 -5.02 0.88
C ARG A 80 -6.43 -4.50 0.99
N MET A 81 -5.48 -5.15 0.30
CA MET A 81 -4.09 -4.69 0.28
C MET A 81 -3.93 -3.31 -0.38
N ARG A 82 -4.70 -2.99 -1.42
CA ARG A 82 -4.67 -1.66 -2.05
C ARG A 82 -5.22 -0.57 -1.13
N VAL A 83 -6.33 -0.83 -0.45
CA VAL A 83 -6.92 0.12 0.51
C VAL A 83 -5.98 0.34 1.70
N TYR A 84 -5.37 -0.74 2.19
CA TYR A 84 -4.31 -0.66 3.19
C TYR A 84 -3.14 0.21 2.71
N ALA A 85 -2.63 -0.02 1.50
CA ALA A 85 -1.55 0.77 0.91
C ALA A 85 -1.92 2.26 0.73
N ASN A 86 -3.16 2.54 0.34
CA ASN A 86 -3.65 3.92 0.20
C ASN A 86 -3.67 4.68 1.53
N SER A 87 -3.79 4.00 2.68
CA SER A 87 -3.68 4.67 3.98
C SER A 87 -2.28 5.27 4.23
N PHE A 88 -1.22 4.64 3.71
CA PHE A 88 0.14 5.17 3.75
C PHE A 88 0.29 6.39 2.84
N LEU A 89 -0.23 6.30 1.61
CA LEU A 89 -0.24 7.41 0.67
C LEU A 89 -0.98 8.62 1.25
N PHE A 90 -2.18 8.40 1.80
CA PHE A 90 -2.99 9.46 2.40
C PHE A 90 -2.28 10.16 3.56
N ALA A 91 -1.55 9.41 4.40
CA ALA A 91 -0.76 10.01 5.48
C ALA A 91 0.28 10.98 4.91
N VAL A 92 1.05 10.55 3.92
CA VAL A 92 2.12 11.36 3.30
C VAL A 92 1.54 12.56 2.56
N GLU A 93 0.44 12.38 1.81
CA GLU A 93 -0.27 13.49 1.14
C GLU A 93 -0.83 14.51 2.12
N SER A 94 -1.18 14.07 3.34
CA SER A 94 -1.58 14.95 4.44
C SER A 94 -0.38 15.60 5.16
N GLY A 95 0.83 15.47 4.61
CA GLY A 95 2.05 16.03 5.18
C GLY A 95 2.47 15.36 6.50
N MET A 96 2.08 14.11 6.74
CA MET A 96 2.39 13.37 7.95
C MET A 96 3.07 12.04 7.63
N MET A 97 4.02 11.61 8.46
CA MET A 97 4.48 10.23 8.42
C MET A 97 3.32 9.29 8.81
N PRO A 98 3.18 8.12 8.18
CA PRO A 98 2.38 7.02 8.72
C PRO A 98 2.81 6.73 10.17
N VAL A 99 1.87 6.27 11.00
CA VAL A 99 2.12 6.03 12.42
C VAL A 99 3.33 5.12 12.62
N CYS A 100 3.38 3.98 11.94
CA CYS A 100 4.51 3.05 11.92
C CYS A 100 5.86 3.75 11.64
N GLY A 101 5.93 4.56 10.59
CA GLY A 101 7.14 5.29 10.22
C GLY A 101 7.59 6.28 11.31
N ALA A 102 6.65 7.04 11.89
CA ALA A 102 6.94 7.96 12.99
C ALA A 102 7.43 7.22 14.25
N LEU A 103 6.77 6.11 14.60
CA LEU A 103 7.13 5.30 15.77
C LEU A 103 8.50 4.65 15.64
N ALA A 104 8.79 4.03 14.50
CA ALA A 104 10.03 3.30 14.29
C ALA A 104 11.24 4.24 14.20
N ALA A 105 11.10 5.36 13.49
CA ALA A 105 12.19 6.33 13.33
C ALA A 105 12.65 6.93 14.67
N GLU A 106 11.73 7.09 15.62
CA GLU A 106 12.01 7.74 16.89
C GLU A 106 12.20 6.80 18.08
N ARG A 107 12.22 5.49 17.84
CA ARG A 107 12.33 4.49 18.90
C ARG A 107 13.47 4.77 19.90
N MET A 108 14.59 5.34 19.45
CA MET A 108 15.75 5.64 20.31
C MET A 108 15.55 6.83 21.26
N VAL A 109 14.62 7.73 20.95
CA VAL A 109 14.33 8.93 21.78
C VAL A 109 13.01 8.83 22.53
N LEU A 110 12.19 7.83 22.20
CA LEU A 110 10.95 7.54 22.89
C LEU A 110 11.20 6.85 24.25
N PRO A 111 10.31 7.04 25.24
CA PRO A 111 10.42 6.35 26.52
C PRO A 111 10.41 4.81 26.37
N PRO A 112 11.22 4.04 27.11
CA PRO A 112 11.24 2.58 27.02
C PRO A 112 9.89 1.90 27.28
N SER A 113 9.02 2.53 28.06
CA SER A 113 7.63 2.11 28.32
C SER A 113 6.77 2.06 27.05
N SER A 114 7.17 2.76 25.99
CA SER A 114 6.48 2.76 24.69
C SER A 114 6.82 1.55 23.82
N TYR A 115 7.92 0.83 24.10
CA TYR A 115 8.41 -0.24 23.22
C TYR A 115 7.43 -1.39 23.04
N PRO A 116 6.68 -1.85 24.06
CA PRO A 116 5.64 -2.86 23.85
C PRO A 116 4.54 -2.37 22.90
N LEU A 117 4.10 -1.12 23.03
CA LEU A 117 3.07 -0.55 22.14
C LEU A 117 3.55 -0.47 20.68
N ILE A 118 4.83 -0.13 20.47
CA ILE A 118 5.43 -0.13 19.12
C ILE A 118 5.45 -1.55 18.57
N GLN A 119 5.88 -2.54 19.36
CA GLN A 119 5.90 -3.94 18.93
C GLN A 119 4.49 -4.45 18.60
N ASP A 120 3.50 -4.17 19.46
CA ASP A 120 2.11 -4.55 19.25
C ASP A 120 1.54 -3.92 17.97
N PHE A 121 1.89 -2.65 17.69
CA PHE A 121 1.48 -1.95 16.48
C PHE A 121 2.06 -2.61 15.21
N PHE A 122 3.33 -2.99 15.23
CA PHE A 122 3.95 -3.64 14.08
C PHE A 122 3.41 -5.06 13.89
N GLN A 123 3.29 -5.82 14.98
CA GLN A 123 2.81 -7.20 14.94
C GLN A 123 1.37 -7.27 14.41
N MET A 124 0.46 -6.40 14.86
CA MET A 124 -0.93 -6.42 14.37
C MET A 124 -1.03 -6.13 12.86
N GLN A 125 -0.15 -5.31 12.30
CA GLN A 125 -0.13 -4.98 10.87
C GLN A 125 0.33 -6.19 10.05
N ILE A 126 1.38 -6.86 10.53
CA ILE A 126 1.93 -8.07 9.92
C ILE A 126 0.91 -9.19 9.98
N ASP A 127 0.29 -9.43 11.14
CA ASP A 127 -0.70 -10.50 11.34
C ASP A 127 -1.90 -10.30 10.42
N TRP A 128 -2.44 -9.08 10.34
CA TRP A 128 -3.55 -8.78 9.45
C TRP A 128 -3.19 -8.99 7.97
N LEU A 129 -2.00 -8.54 7.54
CA LEU A 129 -1.54 -8.78 6.16
C LEU A 129 -1.35 -10.28 5.88
N THR A 130 -0.82 -11.04 6.85
CA THR A 130 -0.69 -12.50 6.74
C THR A 130 -2.03 -13.17 6.53
N GLU A 131 -3.05 -12.79 7.31
CA GLU A 131 -4.41 -13.29 7.14
C GLU A 131 -4.98 -12.96 5.76
N VAL A 132 -4.91 -11.69 5.34
CA VAL A 132 -5.40 -11.24 4.04
C VAL A 132 -4.73 -12.01 2.90
N ILE A 133 -3.42 -12.22 2.99
CA ILE A 133 -2.66 -12.95 1.97
C ILE A 133 -3.04 -14.44 2.00
N ALA A 134 -3.15 -15.06 3.17
CA ALA A 134 -3.54 -16.46 3.29
C ALA A 134 -4.94 -16.71 2.70
N GLU A 135 -5.91 -15.84 3.00
CA GLU A 135 -7.27 -15.90 2.44
C GLU A 135 -7.25 -15.76 0.91
N GLY A 136 -6.44 -14.83 0.38
CA GLY A 136 -6.28 -14.65 -1.07
C GLY A 136 -5.64 -15.85 -1.77
N VAL A 137 -4.69 -16.53 -1.11
CA VAL A 137 -4.08 -17.77 -1.61
C VAL A 137 -5.12 -18.90 -1.64
N THR A 138 -5.90 -19.07 -0.57
CA THR A 138 -6.99 -20.06 -0.52
C THR A 138 -8.04 -19.80 -1.60
N ALA A 139 -8.36 -18.55 -1.89
CA ALA A 139 -9.28 -18.15 -2.96
C ALA A 139 -8.66 -18.21 -4.37
N GLY A 140 -7.35 -18.44 -4.50
CA GLY A 140 -6.65 -18.51 -5.79
C GLY A 140 -6.52 -17.17 -6.51
N VAL A 141 -6.75 -16.04 -5.83
CA VAL A 141 -6.68 -14.68 -6.43
C VAL A 141 -5.26 -14.08 -6.37
N ILE A 142 -4.41 -14.63 -5.50
CA ILE A 142 -2.99 -14.28 -5.39
C ILE A 142 -2.16 -15.55 -5.19
N ALA A 143 -0.92 -15.52 -5.68
CA ALA A 143 0.04 -16.61 -5.57
C ALA A 143 1.44 -16.04 -5.27
N PRO A 144 1.74 -15.68 -4.02
CA PRO A 144 3.08 -15.22 -3.65
C PRO A 144 4.10 -16.36 -3.82
N PRO A 145 5.35 -16.04 -4.22
CA PRO A 145 6.43 -17.03 -4.34
C PRO A 145 7.01 -17.46 -2.98
N MET A 146 6.39 -17.05 -1.87
CA MET A 146 6.81 -17.33 -0.50
C MET A 146 5.61 -17.54 0.42
N PRO A 147 5.79 -18.07 1.65
CA PRO A 147 4.71 -18.22 2.62
C PRO A 147 4.01 -16.89 2.95
N PRO A 148 2.71 -16.88 3.30
CA PRO A 148 1.94 -15.67 3.57
C PRO A 148 2.59 -14.70 4.57
N GLN A 149 3.18 -15.21 5.66
CA GLN A 149 3.89 -14.40 6.65
C GLN A 149 5.07 -13.63 6.03
N GLN A 150 5.85 -14.28 5.16
CA GLN A 150 6.98 -13.63 4.51
C GLN A 150 6.49 -12.62 3.45
N ALA A 151 5.44 -12.96 2.71
CA ALA A 151 4.81 -12.04 1.77
C ALA A 151 4.26 -10.79 2.49
N ALA A 152 3.64 -10.94 3.66
CA ALA A 152 3.18 -9.84 4.50
C ALA A 152 4.33 -8.91 4.90
N MET A 153 5.47 -9.47 5.34
CA MET A 153 6.67 -8.69 5.64
C MET A 153 7.20 -7.93 4.42
N VAL A 154 7.19 -8.53 3.24
CA VAL A 154 7.64 -7.87 1.99
C VAL A 154 6.69 -6.73 1.61
N VAL A 155 5.38 -6.95 1.67
CA VAL A 155 4.37 -5.91 1.41
C VAL A 155 4.52 -4.75 2.39
N PHE A 156 4.63 -5.05 3.68
CA PHE A 156 4.77 -4.04 4.71
C PHE A 156 6.07 -3.25 4.55
N SER A 157 7.20 -3.93 4.32
CA SER A 157 8.51 -3.30 4.07
C SER A 157 8.50 -2.42 2.82
N ALA A 158 7.79 -2.82 1.77
CA ALA A 158 7.65 -2.03 0.55
C ALA A 158 6.89 -0.72 0.78
N LEU A 159 5.88 -0.73 1.65
CA LEU A 159 5.13 0.47 2.03
C LEU A 159 5.91 1.38 2.97
N GLU A 160 6.58 0.83 3.98
CA GLU A 160 7.47 1.59 4.87
C GLU A 160 8.60 2.26 4.08
N GLY A 161 9.32 1.47 3.28
CA GLY A 161 10.42 1.97 2.46
C GLY A 161 9.95 2.98 1.41
N GLY A 162 8.84 2.70 0.73
CA GLY A 162 8.23 3.62 -0.23
C GLY A 162 7.86 4.96 0.40
N THR A 163 7.29 4.93 1.60
CA THR A 163 6.97 6.14 2.37
C THR A 163 8.24 6.91 2.74
N MET A 164 9.26 6.22 3.27
CA MET A 164 10.50 6.87 3.69
C MET A 164 11.23 7.53 2.51
N ILE A 165 11.29 6.86 1.36
CA ILE A 165 11.88 7.40 0.13
C ILE A 165 11.06 8.59 -0.37
N ALA A 166 9.73 8.45 -0.44
CA ALA A 166 8.84 9.53 -0.85
C ALA A 166 8.99 10.77 0.03
N TRP A 167 9.09 10.58 1.35
CA TRP A 167 9.28 11.65 2.32
C TRP A 167 10.63 12.34 2.14
N GLY A 168 11.72 11.58 2.05
CA GLY A 168 13.06 12.14 1.87
C GLY A 168 13.28 12.83 0.52
N MET A 169 12.54 12.41 -0.51
CA MET A 169 12.64 12.99 -1.86
C MET A 169 11.60 14.08 -2.14
N ASP A 170 10.68 14.34 -1.21
CA ASP A 170 9.50 15.21 -1.41
C ASP A 170 8.69 14.82 -2.66
N ARG A 171 8.43 13.51 -2.81
CA ARG A 171 7.70 12.93 -3.96
C ARG A 171 6.72 11.86 -3.52
N THR A 172 5.49 12.27 -3.21
CA THR A 172 4.39 11.39 -2.77
C THR A 172 4.06 10.27 -3.75
N SER A 173 4.28 10.48 -5.06
CA SER A 173 4.07 9.48 -6.11
C SER A 173 4.91 8.20 -5.91
N MET A 174 5.97 8.26 -5.12
CA MET A 174 6.86 7.12 -4.87
C MET A 174 6.36 6.16 -3.79
N VAL A 175 5.39 6.55 -2.96
CA VAL A 175 4.90 5.75 -1.82
C VAL A 175 4.48 4.34 -2.25
N LEU A 176 3.75 4.24 -3.36
CA LEU A 176 3.17 2.99 -3.82
C LEU A 176 4.04 2.23 -4.84
N THR A 177 5.21 2.75 -5.21
CA THR A 177 6.01 2.18 -6.31
C THR A 177 6.45 0.75 -6.02
N ALA A 178 7.10 0.52 -4.87
CA ALA A 178 7.55 -0.81 -4.47
C ALA A 178 6.37 -1.75 -4.20
N PHE A 179 5.31 -1.23 -3.56
CA PHE A 179 4.09 -2.00 -3.29
C PHE A 179 3.45 -2.55 -4.57
N LYS A 180 3.32 -1.73 -5.62
CA LYS A 180 2.78 -2.17 -6.92
C LYS A 180 3.59 -3.31 -7.51
N ALA A 181 4.92 -3.19 -7.51
CA ALA A 181 5.80 -4.26 -7.99
C ALA A 181 5.64 -5.57 -7.19
N VAL A 182 5.55 -5.49 -5.86
CA VAL A 182 5.28 -6.65 -5.00
C VAL A 182 3.94 -7.30 -5.34
N LEU A 183 2.89 -6.50 -5.55
CA LEU A 183 1.56 -6.99 -5.88
C LEU A 183 1.49 -7.67 -7.27
N ASP A 184 2.35 -7.24 -8.20
CA ASP A 184 2.50 -7.87 -9.51
C ASP A 184 3.24 -9.20 -9.44
N CYS A 185 4.26 -9.32 -8.58
CA CYS A 185 4.94 -10.59 -8.33
C CYS A 185 4.05 -11.64 -7.64
N MET A 186 2.95 -11.24 -7.00
CA MET A 186 1.99 -12.14 -6.36
C MET A 186 0.78 -12.48 -7.25
N GLN A 187 0.82 -12.17 -8.55
CA GLN A 187 -0.28 -12.51 -9.46
C GLN A 187 -0.46 -14.03 -9.54
N ALA A 188 -1.69 -14.49 -9.30
CA ALA A 188 -2.06 -15.86 -9.62
C ALA A 188 -1.96 -16.07 -11.15
N PRO A 189 -1.56 -17.26 -11.62
CA PRO A 189 -1.58 -17.57 -13.04
C PRO A 189 -2.99 -17.31 -13.59
N VAL A 190 -3.09 -16.48 -14.63
CA VAL A 190 -4.36 -16.36 -15.35
C VAL A 190 -4.63 -17.75 -15.95
N THR A 191 -5.61 -18.46 -15.40
CA THR A 191 -6.12 -19.67 -16.04
C THR A 191 -6.82 -19.22 -17.32
N GLN A 192 -6.08 -19.18 -18.43
CA GLN A 192 -6.69 -19.06 -19.75
C GLN A 192 -7.59 -20.30 -19.92
N ALA A 193 -8.90 -20.08 -20.00
CA ALA A 193 -9.82 -21.14 -20.37
C ALA A 193 -9.35 -21.75 -21.70
N PRO A 194 -9.35 -23.08 -21.86
CA PRO A 194 -8.91 -23.71 -23.09
C PRO A 194 -9.75 -23.17 -24.25
N THR A 195 -9.10 -22.48 -25.17
CA THR A 195 -9.67 -22.06 -26.45
C THR A 195 -10.24 -23.32 -27.08
N LYS A 196 -11.57 -23.40 -27.22
CA LYS A 196 -12.21 -24.49 -27.95
C LYS A 196 -11.60 -24.49 -29.36
N THR A 197 -10.69 -25.41 -29.61
CA THR A 197 -10.26 -25.77 -30.95
C THR A 197 -11.48 -26.34 -31.65
N THR A 198 -12.21 -25.49 -32.36
CA THR A 198 -13.22 -25.90 -33.31
C THR A 198 -12.50 -26.74 -34.37
N SER A 199 -12.60 -28.05 -34.24
CA SER A 199 -12.20 -29.01 -35.26
C SER A 199 -13.05 -28.77 -36.50
N ALA A 200 -12.52 -27.98 -37.44
CA ALA A 200 -13.06 -27.88 -38.78
C ALA A 200 -12.72 -29.19 -39.50
N THR A 201 -13.72 -30.08 -39.59
CA THR A 201 -13.68 -31.22 -40.49
C THR A 201 -13.90 -30.68 -41.91
N VAL A 202 -12.81 -30.45 -42.65
CA VAL A 202 -12.87 -30.15 -44.09
C VAL A 202 -12.33 -31.37 -44.84
N GLY A 203 -13.19 -31.92 -45.69
CA GLY A 203 -13.06 -33.22 -46.34
C GLY A 203 -11.88 -33.35 -47.31
N LYS A 204 -11.45 -34.60 -47.47
CA LYS A 204 -10.48 -35.04 -48.48
C LYS A 204 -10.95 -34.71 -49.90
N PRO A 205 -10.11 -34.12 -50.76
CA PRO A 205 -10.26 -34.21 -52.20
C PRO A 205 -9.51 -35.43 -52.77
N LYS A 206 -10.17 -36.09 -53.72
CA LYS A 206 -9.79 -37.24 -54.54
C LYS A 206 -8.54 -36.97 -55.42
N PRO A 207 -7.71 -38.00 -55.76
CA PRO A 207 -6.50 -37.79 -56.57
C PRO A 207 -6.76 -37.99 -58.08
N ALA A 208 -5.96 -37.29 -58.89
CA ALA A 208 -5.25 -37.73 -60.11
C ALA A 208 -5.26 -36.66 -61.22
N GLY A 209 -4.09 -36.44 -61.83
CA GLY A 209 -3.96 -35.77 -63.13
C GLY A 209 -2.63 -35.06 -63.34
N GLN A 210 -1.60 -35.81 -63.76
CA GLN A 210 -0.35 -35.27 -64.30
C GLN A 210 -0.56 -34.60 -65.67
N GLY A 211 0.23 -33.57 -65.97
CA GLY A 211 0.59 -33.24 -67.36
C GLY A 211 0.79 -31.74 -67.63
N GLY A 212 1.97 -31.38 -68.17
CA GLY A 212 2.08 -30.25 -69.09
C GLY A 212 3.06 -29.13 -68.71
N THR A 213 4.27 -29.23 -69.23
CA THR A 213 5.30 -28.18 -69.35
C THR A 213 4.91 -27.06 -70.33
N ARG A 214 5.21 -25.77 -70.03
CA ARG A 214 5.86 -24.80 -70.96
C ARG A 214 6.08 -23.38 -70.40
N LYS A 215 7.36 -22.97 -70.45
CA LYS A 215 7.97 -21.70 -70.92
C LYS A 215 7.32 -20.31 -70.66
N ARG A 216 8.08 -19.49 -69.91
CA ARG A 216 8.79 -18.23 -70.30
C ARG A 216 8.02 -17.10 -71.02
N ALA A 217 8.05 -15.89 -70.42
CA ALA A 217 8.27 -14.54 -71.02
C ALA A 217 7.90 -13.44 -70.00
N THR A 218 8.83 -12.59 -69.53
CA THR A 218 9.00 -11.13 -69.87
C THR A 218 7.73 -10.30 -69.66
N SER A 219 7.66 -9.09 -69.09
CA SER A 219 8.64 -8.05 -68.74
C SER A 219 7.88 -6.85 -68.12
N ARG A 220 8.57 -6.03 -67.32
CA ARG A 220 8.48 -4.55 -67.19
C ARG A 220 7.11 -3.86 -67.00
N SER A 221 7.01 -3.08 -65.90
CA SER A 221 7.15 -1.60 -65.89
C SER A 221 6.14 -0.87 -64.99
N ALA A 222 6.67 0.05 -64.17
CA ALA A 222 6.13 1.36 -63.74
C ALA A 222 4.75 1.40 -63.04
N ALA A 223 4.44 2.29 -62.09
CA ALA A 223 5.16 3.34 -61.36
C ALA A 223 4.11 3.97 -60.40
N GLN A 224 4.59 4.59 -59.31
CA GLN A 224 4.05 5.83 -58.69
C GLN A 224 2.60 5.81 -58.14
N ALA A 225 2.19 6.59 -57.14
CA ALA A 225 2.78 7.53 -56.18
C ALA A 225 1.65 7.94 -55.20
N GLY A 226 2.02 8.57 -54.08
CA GLY A 226 1.12 9.30 -53.17
C GLY A 226 0.73 8.47 -51.95
N GLY A 227 1.04 8.84 -50.71
CA GLY A 227 1.14 10.17 -50.10
C GLY A 227 0.03 10.28 -49.03
N PRO A 228 0.34 10.62 -47.76
CA PRO A 228 -0.58 10.51 -46.62
C PRO A 228 -1.36 11.81 -46.36
N LEU A 229 -2.36 11.75 -45.46
CA LEU A 229 -3.01 12.77 -44.59
C LEU A 229 -4.36 12.11 -44.18
N GLU A 230 -4.79 11.98 -42.93
CA GLU A 230 -4.65 12.78 -41.70
C GLU A 230 -4.42 11.90 -40.45
#